data_AF-A0A1V5KVD5-F1
#
_entry.id   AF-A0A1V5KVD5-F1
#
_cell.length_a   1.000
_cell.length_b   1.000
_cell.length_c   1.000
_cell.angle_alpha   90.00
_cell.angle_beta   90.00
_cell.angle_gamma   90.00
#
_symmetry.space_group_name_H-M   'P 1'
#
loop_
_entity.id
_entity.type
_entity.pdbx_description
1 polymer ?
#
loop_
_entity_poly.entity_id
_entity_poly.type
_entity_poly.pdbx_seq_one_letter_code
_entity_poly.pdbx_strand_id
1 'polypeptide(L)' 'MLDRNLVYTAITRGKRKVYMVGEPEAFAMAVRNRRNSLRYTYLSERLSDPG' A
#
# COMPACT_ATOMS: atom_id res chain seq x y z
N MET A 1 -7.81 -7.11 3.34
CA MET A 1 -7.28 -6.27 2.24
C MET A 1 -7.59 -4.77 2.45
N LEU A 2 -7.62 -4.27 3.68
CA LEU A 2 -7.81 -2.84 3.94
C LEU A 2 -6.45 -2.24 4.27
N ASP A 3 -5.62 -2.13 3.23
CA ASP A 3 -4.23 -1.69 3.34
C ASP A 3 -4.00 -0.43 2.52
N ARG A 4 -3.18 0.46 3.06
CA ARG A 4 -2.84 1.74 2.44
C ARG A 4 -2.27 1.58 1.03
N ASN A 5 -1.38 0.60 0.84
CA ASN A 5 -0.71 0.37 -0.44
C ASN A 5 -1.69 -0.08 -1.54
N LEU A 6 -2.76 -0.79 -1.16
CA LEU A 6 -3.77 -1.23 -2.11
C LEU A 6 -4.64 -0.04 -2.56
N VAL A 7 -5.09 0.79 -1.61
CA VAL A 7 -5.85 2.02 -1.90
C VAL A 7 -5.03 2.99 -2.77
N TYR A 8 -3.76 3.20 -2.43
CA TYR A 8 -2.84 4.01 -3.22
C TYR A 8 -2.73 3.50 -4.67
N THR A 9 -2.57 2.19 -4.85
CA THR A 9 -2.49 1.57 -6.17
C THR A 9 -3.78 1.72 -6.96
N ALA A 10 -4.93 1.52 -6.33
CA ALA A 10 -6.23 1.67 -6.99
C ALA A 10 -6.46 3.11 -7.48
N ILE A 11 -6.14 4.11 -6.65
CA ILE A 11 -6.29 5.52 -6.98
C ILE A 11 -5.33 5.92 -8.12
N THR A 12 -4.05 5.56 -8.01
CA THR A 12 -3.03 6.00 -8.99
C THR A 12 -3.16 5.37 -10.37
N ARG A 13 -3.91 4.26 -10.52
CA ARG A 13 -4.24 3.68 -11.84
C ARG A 13 -5.27 4.50 -12.62
N GLY A 14 -5.99 5.42 -11.98
CA GLY A 14 -6.94 6.30 -12.65
C GLY A 14 -6.25 7.47 -13.35
N LYS A 15 -6.34 7.55 -14.68
CA LYS A 15 -5.62 8.57 -15.46
C LYS A 15 -6.25 9.97 -15.44
N ARG A 16 -7.55 10.08 -15.15
CA ARG A 16 -8.29 11.34 -15.35
C ARG A 16 -9.37 11.59 -14.30
N LYS A 17 -10.13 10.56 -13.94
CA LYS A 17 -11.13 10.59 -12.87
C LYS A 17 -11.16 9.23 -12.17
N VAL A 18 -11.42 9.24 -10.87
CA VAL A 18 -11.60 8.04 -10.03
C VAL A 18 -12.84 8.26 -9.19
N TYR A 19 -13.69 7.25 -9.09
CA TYR A 19 -14.84 7.23 -8.19
C TYR A 19 -14.61 6.12 -7.16
N MET A 20 -14.69 6.47 -5.88
CA MET A 20 -14.67 5.48 -4.79
C MET A 20 -16.11 5.11 -4.46
N VAL A 21 -16.40 3.82 -4.47
CA VAL A 21 -17.73 3.28 -4.15
C VAL A 21 -17.58 2.30 -3.00
N GLY A 22 -18.33 2.50 -1.93
CA GLY A 22 -18.27 1.71 -0.71
C GLY A 22 -18.41 2.57 0.54
N GLU A 23 -18.11 1.96 1.68
CA GLU A 23 -18.23 2.59 2.99
C GLU A 23 -17.03 3.53 3.29
N PRO A 24 -17.25 4.81 3.61
CA PRO A 24 -16.18 5.75 3.97
C PRO A 24 -15.24 5.24 5.08
N GLU A 25 -15.80 4.56 6.07
CA GLU A 25 -15.10 3.97 7.22
C GLU A 25 -14.08 2.91 6.79
N ALA A 26 -14.40 2.11 5.77
CA ALA A 26 -13.51 1.10 5.23
C ALA A 26 -12.28 1.75 4.58
N PHE A 27 -12.46 2.83 3.82
CA PHE A 27 -11.35 3.60 3.26
C PHE A 27 -10.51 4.28 4.35
N ALA A 28 -11.16 4.85 5.36
CA ALA A 28 -10.47 5.45 6.49
C ALA A 28 -9.64 4.41 7.27
N MET A 29 -10.17 3.20 7.46
CA MET A 29 -9.44 2.08 8.05
C MET A 29 -8.24 1.66 7.20
N ALA A 30 -8.41 1.56 5.88
CA ALA A 30 -7.32 1.21 4.97
C ALA A 30 -6.20 2.24 4.96
N VAL A 31 -6.55 3.54 4.96
CA VAL A 31 -5.55 4.62 5.05
C VAL A 31 -4.86 4.61 6.39
N ARG A 32 -5.57 4.43 7.52
CA ARG A 32 -4.96 4.37 8.86
C ARG A 32 -4.08 3.13 9.05
N ASN A 33 -4.36 2.04 8.36
CA ASN A 33 -3.60 0.80 8.46
C ASN A 33 -2.15 1.00 7.95
N ARG A 34 -1.25 1.28 8.89
CA ARG A 34 0.20 1.29 8.72
C ARG A 34 0.82 -0.05 9.08
N ARG A 35 0.11 -1.17 8.88
CA ARG A 35 0.73 -2.49 9.07
C ARG A 35 2.04 -2.51 8.33
N ASN A 36 3.12 -2.55 9.10
CA ASN A 36 4.46 -2.73 8.59
C ASN A 36 4.48 -4.19 8.20
N SER A 37 4.03 -4.49 6.97
CA SER A 37 4.12 -5.84 6.41
C SER A 37 5.60 -6.15 6.34
N LEU A 38 6.14 -6.73 7.41
CA LEU A 38 7.53 -7.17 7.47
C LEU A 38 7.73 -8.08 6.27
N ARG A 39 8.49 -7.58 5.30
CA ARG A 39 8.80 -8.33 4.10
C ARG A 39 10.05 -9.13 4.45
N TYR A 40 9.85 -10.39 4.84
CA TYR A 40 10.96 -11.31 5.11
C TYR A 40 11.68 -11.63 3.79
N THR A 41 12.69 -10.82 3.45
CA THR A 41 13.56 -11.02 2.28
C THR A 41 14.99 -10.68 2.66
N TYR A 42 15.96 -11.35 2.03
CA TYR A 42 17.38 -11.07 2.20
C TYR A 42 17.91 -10.02 1.20
N LEU A 43 17.02 -9.33 0.48
CA LEU A 43 17.43 -8.44 -0.60
C LEU A 43 18.12 -7.18 -0.07
N SER A 44 17.61 -6.62 1.02
CA SER A 44 18.21 -5.46 1.69
C SER A 44 19.65 -5.73 2.12
N GLU A 45 19.88 -6.90 2.69
CA GLU A 45 21.16 -7.38 3.20
C GLU A 45 22.14 -7.56 2.03
N ARG A 46 21.71 -8.24 0.95
CA ARG A 46 22.53 -8.43 -0.26
C ARG A 46 22.90 -7.13 -0.96
N LEU A 47 22.04 -6.11 -0.92
CA LEU A 47 22.33 -4.79 -1.53
C LEU A 47 23.24 -3.92 -0.66
N SER A 48 23.33 -4.21 0.64
CA SER A 48 24.13 -3.43 1.59
C SER A 48 25.55 -3.96 1.75
N ASP A 49 25.84 -5.15 1.20
CA ASP A 49 27.17 -5.74 1.20
C ASP A 49 28.01 -5.11 0.06
N PRO A 50 28.98 -4.24 0.38
CA PRO A 50 29.90 -3.71 -0.60
C PRO A 50 30.96 -4.78 -0.83
N GLY A 51 30.76 -5.62 -1.85
CA GLY A 51 31.80 -6.56 -2.28
C GLY A 51 33.16 -5.87 -2.48
#